data_AF-A0A8T3MSX9-F1
#
_entry.id   AF-A0A8T3MSX9-F1
#
_cell.length_a   1.000
_cell.length_b   1.000
_cell.length_c   1.000
_cell.angle_alpha   90.00
_cell.angle_beta   90.00
_cell.angle_gamma   90.00
#
_symmetry.space_group_name_H-M   'P 1'
#
loop_
_entity.id
_entity.type
_entity.pdbx_description
1 polymer ?
#
loop_
_entity_poly.entity_id
_entity_poly.type
_entity_poly.pdbx_seq_one_letter_code
_entity_poly.pdbx_strand_id
1 'polypeptide(L)'
;MKGSDAVSAVGAFVFAIVAWKVVVVLSGLPPFILPPPESVAGRLAEAVVEGTIAPHLGATVVEIILGFSVGAGLALLIGYALARSALVERLLSPYLVAAQAVPILALAPLLALWFGPGLLGKVVICALIVFFPVAIATMVGFRSVDVGLLELGRSLRATRRQVLTTLEIPAALPNILGGLRVGVTLAVVGAIVGEWAGAERGLGVLVNLARGSLFDIPLMFATLVTIAALGIALYVLVVLAERRLVGVR
;
A
#
# COMPACT_ATOMS: atom_id res chain seq x y z
N MET A 1 7.05 15.33 -16.14
CA MET A 1 6.49 14.38 -17.12
C MET A 1 6.58 15.05 -18.46
N LYS A 2 7.34 14.48 -19.40
CA LYS A 2 7.40 15.04 -20.76
C LYS A 2 6.05 14.79 -21.43
N GLY A 3 5.63 15.65 -22.36
CA GLY A 3 4.34 15.51 -23.06
C GLY A 3 4.15 14.15 -23.75
N SER A 4 5.25 13.49 -24.13
CA SER A 4 5.28 12.11 -24.66
C SER A 4 4.74 11.07 -23.67
N ASP A 5 5.04 11.22 -22.39
CA ASP A 5 4.73 10.21 -21.37
C ASP A 5 3.23 10.20 -21.07
N ALA A 6 2.60 11.38 -21.07
CA ALA A 6 1.16 11.53 -20.88
C ALA A 6 0.37 10.94 -22.06
N VAL A 7 0.82 11.16 -23.29
CA VAL A 7 0.19 10.58 -24.49
C VAL A 7 0.29 9.05 -24.46
N SER A 8 1.42 8.48 -24.05
CA SER A 8 1.54 7.02 -23.89
C SER A 8 0.63 6.44 -22.81
N ALA A 9 0.45 7.15 -21.69
CA ALA A 9 -0.41 6.70 -20.60
C ALA A 9 -1.90 6.72 -20.99
N VAL A 10 -2.36 7.80 -21.66
CA VAL A 10 -3.73 7.89 -22.16
C VAL A 10 -3.98 6.83 -23.23
N GLY A 11 -3.03 6.62 -24.16
CA GLY A 11 -3.12 5.56 -25.15
C GLY A 11 -3.24 4.16 -24.55
N ALA A 12 -2.43 3.85 -23.53
CA ALA A 12 -2.51 2.58 -22.81
C ALA A 12 -3.85 2.38 -22.09
N PHE A 13 -4.39 3.44 -21.47
CA PHE A 13 -5.70 3.39 -20.82
C PHE A 13 -6.83 3.14 -21.81
N VAL A 14 -6.86 3.89 -22.93
CA VAL A 14 -7.86 3.69 -24.00
C VAL A 14 -7.76 2.28 -24.57
N PHE A 15 -6.54 1.80 -24.84
CA PHE A 15 -6.32 0.44 -25.30
C PHE A 15 -6.87 -0.60 -24.31
N ALA A 16 -6.64 -0.44 -23.01
CA ALA A 16 -7.17 -1.36 -22.00
C ALA A 16 -8.70 -1.39 -21.97
N ILE A 17 -9.37 -0.24 -22.09
CA ILE A 17 -10.85 -0.16 -22.13
C ILE A 17 -11.40 -0.82 -23.41
N VAL A 18 -10.78 -0.55 -24.56
CA VAL A 18 -11.18 -1.16 -25.84
C VAL A 18 -10.96 -2.67 -25.80
N ALA A 19 -9.82 -3.14 -25.28
CA ALA A 19 -9.53 -4.56 -25.12
C ALA A 19 -10.56 -5.24 -24.21
N TRP A 20 -10.91 -4.63 -23.08
CA TRP A 20 -11.97 -5.14 -22.20
C TRP A 20 -13.32 -5.23 -22.93
N LYS A 21 -13.72 -4.17 -23.65
CA LYS A 21 -14.97 -4.17 -24.43
C LYS A 21 -14.98 -5.29 -25.49
N VAL A 22 -13.86 -5.47 -26.20
CA VAL A 22 -13.71 -6.52 -27.21
C VAL A 22 -13.83 -7.91 -26.57
N VAL A 23 -13.20 -8.15 -25.42
CA VAL A 23 -13.33 -9.42 -24.70
C VAL A 23 -14.79 -9.69 -24.31
N VAL A 24 -15.51 -8.69 -23.78
CA VAL A 24 -16.92 -8.86 -23.41
C VAL A 24 -17.78 -9.22 -24.62
N VAL A 25 -17.59 -8.53 -25.74
CA VAL A 25 -18.37 -8.76 -26.97
C VAL A 25 -18.04 -10.12 -27.60
N LEU A 26 -16.76 -10.49 -27.69
CA LEU A 26 -16.33 -11.75 -28.33
C LEU A 26 -16.60 -12.99 -27.49
N SER A 27 -16.51 -12.88 -26.16
CA SER A 27 -16.70 -14.02 -25.26
C SER A 27 -18.16 -14.40 -25.03
N GLY A 28 -19.10 -13.48 -25.29
CA GLY A 28 -20.52 -13.70 -25.04
C GLY A 28 -20.84 -14.00 -23.56
N LEU A 29 -19.95 -13.63 -22.65
CA LEU A 29 -20.10 -13.94 -21.23
C LEU A 29 -21.30 -13.19 -20.63
N PRO A 30 -22.04 -13.85 -19.72
CA PRO A 30 -23.06 -13.16 -18.94
C PRO A 30 -22.52 -11.93 -18.19
N PRO A 31 -23.30 -10.83 -18.08
CA PRO A 31 -22.86 -9.61 -17.38
C PRO A 31 -22.49 -9.79 -15.91
N PHE A 32 -22.99 -10.85 -15.26
CA PHE A 32 -22.63 -11.16 -13.87
C PHE A 32 -21.21 -11.76 -13.73
N ILE A 33 -20.60 -12.23 -14.83
CA ILE A 33 -19.22 -12.70 -14.87
C ILE A 33 -18.29 -11.54 -15.21
N LEU A 34 -18.60 -10.84 -16.30
CA LEU A 34 -17.80 -9.71 -16.77
C LEU A 34 -18.73 -8.62 -17.33
N PRO A 35 -19.06 -7.59 -16.52
CA PRO A 35 -19.90 -6.51 -16.99
C PRO A 35 -19.15 -5.67 -18.03
N PRO A 36 -19.85 -5.09 -19.03
CA PRO A 36 -19.22 -4.20 -19.98
C PRO A 36 -18.74 -2.90 -19.32
N PRO A 37 -17.65 -2.28 -19.82
CA PRO A 37 -17.04 -1.11 -19.21
C PRO A 37 -18.01 0.07 -19.06
N GLU A 38 -18.94 0.26 -20.00
CA GLU A 38 -19.94 1.32 -19.90
C GLU A 38 -20.95 1.12 -18.76
N SER A 39 -21.31 -0.12 -18.43
CA SER A 39 -22.17 -0.40 -17.28
C SER A 39 -21.47 -0.13 -15.94
N VAL A 40 -20.16 -0.43 -15.88
CA VAL A 40 -19.34 -0.15 -14.70
C VAL A 40 -19.18 1.36 -14.52
N ALA A 41 -18.93 2.09 -15.61
CA ALA A 41 -18.82 3.54 -15.60
C ALA A 41 -20.13 4.23 -15.21
N GLY A 42 -21.26 3.79 -15.78
CA GLY A 42 -22.58 4.30 -15.41
C GLY A 42 -22.90 4.06 -13.94
N ARG A 43 -22.70 2.82 -13.47
CA ARG A 43 -22.98 2.46 -12.08
C ARG A 43 -22.05 3.16 -11.09
N LEU A 44 -20.79 3.39 -11.45
CA LEU A 44 -19.86 4.19 -10.66
C LEU A 44 -20.36 5.62 -10.51
N ALA A 45 -20.81 6.25 -11.60
CA ALA A 45 -21.34 7.62 -11.57
C ALA A 45 -22.59 7.72 -10.68
N GLU A 46 -23.52 6.77 -10.81
CA GLU A 46 -24.71 6.67 -9.94
C GLU A 46 -24.31 6.52 -8.47
N ALA A 47 -23.43 5.57 -8.14
CA ALA A 47 -23.01 5.31 -6.78
C ALA A 47 -22.25 6.49 -6.12
N VAL A 48 -21.62 7.34 -6.94
CA VAL A 48 -21.02 8.61 -6.49
C VAL A 48 -22.10 9.65 -6.20
N VAL A 49 -23.09 9.81 -7.09
CA VAL A 49 -24.20 10.77 -6.92
C VAL A 49 -25.09 10.39 -5.75
N GLU A 50 -25.38 9.10 -5.57
CA GLU A 50 -26.14 8.54 -4.44
C GLU A 50 -25.38 8.64 -3.11
N GLY A 51 -24.07 8.87 -3.16
CA GLY A 51 -23.21 8.91 -1.98
C GLY A 51 -22.91 7.52 -1.38
N THR A 52 -23.19 6.44 -2.10
CA THR A 52 -22.93 5.06 -1.65
C THR A 52 -21.45 4.81 -1.40
N ILE A 53 -20.56 5.30 -2.27
CA ILE A 53 -19.12 5.02 -2.17
C ILE A 53 -18.44 5.84 -1.06
N ALA A 54 -18.88 7.08 -0.85
CA ALA A 54 -18.23 8.03 0.05
C ALA A 54 -17.98 7.51 1.49
N PRO A 55 -18.95 6.92 2.21
CA PRO A 55 -18.72 6.43 3.57
C PRO A 55 -17.78 5.21 3.61
N HIS A 56 -17.82 4.36 2.59
CA HIS A 56 -16.93 3.20 2.48
C HIS A 56 -15.50 3.63 2.16
N LEU A 57 -15.32 4.57 1.22
CA LEU A 57 -14.04 5.16 0.89
C LEU A 57 -13.41 5.86 2.11
N GLY A 58 -14.19 6.66 2.84
CA GLY A 58 -13.71 7.36 4.03
C GLY A 58 -13.21 6.41 5.12
N ALA A 59 -13.96 5.32 5.38
CA ALA A 59 -13.53 4.30 6.32
C ALA A 59 -12.19 3.64 5.91
N THR A 60 -12.09 3.19 4.65
CA THR A 60 -10.86 2.57 4.13
C THR A 60 -9.67 3.53 4.18
N VAL A 61 -9.86 4.82 3.86
CA VAL A 61 -8.80 5.83 3.93
C VAL A 61 -8.28 5.99 5.36
N VAL A 62 -9.16 6.07 6.35
CA VAL A 62 -8.77 6.16 7.77
C VAL A 62 -7.97 4.93 8.19
N GLU A 63 -8.44 3.74 7.82
CA GLU A 63 -7.78 2.47 8.10
C GLU A 63 -6.39 2.39 7.48
N ILE A 64 -6.24 2.81 6.22
CA ILE A 64 -4.96 2.89 5.52
C ILE A 64 -4.03 3.88 6.21
N ILE A 65 -4.47 5.11 6.50
CA ILE A 65 -3.61 6.13 7.09
C ILE A 65 -3.10 5.68 8.45
N LEU A 66 -3.97 5.15 9.32
CA LEU A 66 -3.59 4.69 10.65
C LEU A 66 -2.69 3.45 10.57
N GLY A 67 -3.08 2.44 9.79
CA GLY A 67 -2.31 1.21 9.63
C GLY A 67 -0.93 1.46 9.02
N PHE A 68 -0.86 2.28 7.98
CA PHE A 68 0.39 2.69 7.37
C PHE A 68 1.27 3.48 8.34
N SER A 69 0.71 4.45 9.08
CA SER A 69 1.48 5.27 10.02
C SER A 69 2.10 4.43 11.14
N VAL A 70 1.31 3.53 11.73
CA VAL A 70 1.77 2.62 12.79
C VAL A 70 2.78 1.61 12.23
N GLY A 71 2.43 0.93 11.13
CA GLY A 71 3.27 -0.10 10.51
C GLY A 71 4.61 0.46 10.02
N ALA A 72 4.58 1.57 9.26
CA ALA A 72 5.78 2.22 8.78
C ALA A 72 6.62 2.81 9.92
N GLY A 73 6.00 3.44 10.93
CA GLY A 73 6.71 3.97 12.09
C GLY A 73 7.48 2.89 12.86
N LEU A 74 6.82 1.76 13.17
CA LEU A 74 7.48 0.62 13.81
C LEU A 74 8.56 0.01 12.90
N ALA A 75 8.29 -0.11 11.61
CA ALA A 75 9.24 -0.64 10.65
C ALA A 75 10.50 0.20 10.50
N LEU A 76 10.40 1.53 10.52
CA LEU A 76 11.54 2.43 10.49
C LEU A 76 12.43 2.25 11.72
N LEU A 77 11.83 2.13 12.91
CA LEU A 77 12.54 1.92 14.16
C LEU A 77 13.24 0.56 14.20
N ILE A 78 12.51 -0.52 13.89
CA ILE A 78 13.06 -1.88 13.90
C ILE A 78 14.06 -2.08 12.77
N GLY A 79 13.79 -1.58 11.56
CA GLY A 79 14.69 -1.61 10.42
C GLY A 79 16.03 -0.92 10.71
N TYR A 80 16.00 0.24 11.38
CA TYR A 80 17.21 0.90 11.84
C TYR A 80 17.94 0.08 12.92
N ALA A 81 17.23 -0.50 13.89
CA ALA A 81 17.84 -1.35 14.92
C ALA A 81 18.55 -2.59 14.33
N LEU A 82 17.91 -3.24 13.34
CA LEU A 82 18.49 -4.34 12.57
C LEU A 82 19.73 -3.92 11.78
N ALA A 83 19.73 -2.71 11.21
CA ALA A 83 20.89 -2.19 10.52
C ALA A 83 22.08 -1.95 11.45
N ARG A 84 21.83 -1.51 12.68
CA ARG A 84 22.87 -1.11 13.65
C ARG A 84 23.45 -2.24 14.48
N SER A 85 22.67 -3.30 14.75
CA SER A 85 23.07 -4.34 15.68
C SER A 85 23.03 -5.72 15.03
N ALA A 86 24.21 -6.31 14.84
CA ALA A 86 24.35 -7.68 14.37
C ALA A 86 23.68 -8.70 15.31
N LEU A 87 23.60 -8.40 16.61
CA LEU A 87 22.88 -9.22 17.58
C LEU A 87 21.37 -9.17 17.35
N VAL A 88 20.81 -7.96 17.16
CA VAL A 88 19.38 -7.78 16.90
C VAL A 88 18.99 -8.44 15.58
N GLU A 89 19.80 -8.29 14.53
CA GLU A 89 19.61 -9.01 13.27
C GLU A 89 19.62 -10.52 13.49
N ARG A 90 20.67 -11.07 14.11
CA ARG A 90 20.78 -12.53 14.30
C ARG A 90 19.62 -13.09 15.09
N LEU A 91 19.09 -12.34 16.05
CA LEU A 91 17.94 -12.75 16.87
C LEU A 91 16.62 -12.59 16.13
N LEU A 92 16.38 -11.47 15.44
CA LEU A 92 15.07 -11.15 14.86
C LEU A 92 14.87 -11.67 13.43
N SER A 93 15.93 -11.74 12.61
CA SER A 93 15.82 -12.12 11.19
C SER A 93 15.09 -13.45 10.95
N PRO A 94 15.36 -14.53 11.71
CA PRO A 94 14.61 -15.79 11.55
C PRO A 94 13.11 -15.62 11.80
N TYR A 95 12.74 -14.85 12.82
CA TYR A 95 11.33 -14.59 13.15
C TYR A 95 10.66 -13.68 12.14
N LEU A 96 11.39 -12.70 11.59
CA LEU A 96 10.87 -11.82 10.54
C LEU A 96 10.56 -12.60 9.26
N VAL A 97 11.46 -13.49 8.85
CA VAL A 97 11.25 -14.39 7.70
C VAL A 97 10.09 -15.34 7.96
N ALA A 98 10.04 -15.96 9.15
CA ALA A 98 8.94 -16.84 9.53
C ALA A 98 7.60 -16.11 9.54
N ALA A 99 7.53 -14.90 10.11
CA ALA A 99 6.32 -14.10 10.15
C ALA A 99 5.86 -13.65 8.75
N GLN A 100 6.78 -13.39 7.83
CA GLN A 100 6.46 -13.08 6.43
C GLN A 100 5.95 -14.31 5.67
N ALA A 101 6.39 -15.51 6.03
CA ALA A 101 5.91 -16.75 5.43
C ALA A 101 4.46 -17.08 5.84
N VAL A 102 3.99 -16.56 6.98
CA VAL A 102 2.61 -16.76 7.41
C VAL A 102 1.67 -15.87 6.57
N PRO A 103 0.72 -16.44 5.83
CA PRO A 103 -0.21 -15.65 5.03
C PRO A 103 -1.11 -14.82 5.95
N ILE A 104 -0.91 -13.50 5.96
CA ILE A 104 -1.69 -12.58 6.81
C ILE A 104 -3.19 -12.68 6.51
N LEU A 105 -3.57 -13.01 5.27
CA LEU A 105 -4.96 -13.28 4.89
C LEU A 105 -5.59 -14.40 5.75
N ALA A 106 -4.83 -15.44 6.09
CA ALA A 106 -5.31 -16.52 6.95
C ALA A 106 -5.36 -16.12 8.43
N LEU A 107 -4.52 -15.17 8.85
CA LEU A 107 -4.52 -14.62 10.21
C LEU A 107 -5.60 -13.57 10.43
N ALA A 108 -6.08 -12.89 9.38
CA ALA A 108 -7.01 -11.77 9.50
C ALA A 108 -8.26 -12.09 10.34
N PRO A 109 -8.93 -13.25 10.19
CA PRO A 109 -10.05 -13.62 11.06
C PRO A 109 -9.66 -13.79 12.54
N LEU A 110 -8.46 -14.32 12.82
CA LEU A 110 -7.96 -14.45 14.20
C LEU A 110 -7.63 -13.09 14.80
N LEU A 111 -7.04 -12.20 14.01
CA LEU A 111 -6.74 -10.83 14.45
C LEU A 111 -8.04 -10.05 14.72
N ALA A 112 -9.07 -10.22 13.89
CA ALA A 112 -10.39 -9.65 14.16
C ALA A 112 -11.07 -10.27 15.38
N LEU A 113 -10.84 -11.56 15.67
CA LEU A 113 -11.33 -12.19 16.90
C LEU A 113 -10.63 -11.62 18.14
N TRP A 114 -9.32 -11.41 18.09
CA TRP A 114 -8.54 -10.92 19.23
C TRP A 114 -8.72 -9.42 19.50
N PHE A 115 -8.72 -8.62 18.44
CA PHE A 115 -8.76 -7.16 18.51
C PHE A 115 -10.14 -6.57 18.24
N GLY A 116 -11.12 -7.42 17.91
CA GLY A 116 -12.46 -7.04 17.52
C GLY A 116 -12.59 -6.68 16.03
N PRO A 117 -13.82 -6.67 15.48
CA PRO A 117 -14.10 -6.30 14.10
C PRO A 117 -14.03 -4.78 13.83
N GLY A 118 -13.78 -3.99 14.87
CA GLY A 118 -13.69 -2.54 14.80
C GLY A 118 -12.40 -2.04 14.13
N LEU A 119 -12.16 -0.73 14.23
CA LEU A 119 -11.02 -0.06 13.60
C LEU A 119 -9.66 -0.69 14.00
N LEU A 120 -9.50 -1.09 15.26
CA LEU A 120 -8.22 -1.55 15.79
C LEU A 120 -7.72 -2.82 15.10
N GLY A 121 -8.57 -3.84 14.91
CA GLY A 121 -8.18 -5.08 14.23
C GLY A 121 -7.70 -4.82 12.79
N LYS A 122 -8.42 -3.97 12.05
CA LYS A 122 -8.07 -3.59 10.68
C LYS A 122 -6.75 -2.82 10.59
N VAL A 123 -6.54 -1.89 11.52
CA VAL A 123 -5.29 -1.13 11.63
C VAL A 123 -4.11 -2.06 11.92
N VAL A 124 -4.29 -3.05 12.81
CA VAL A 124 -3.25 -4.05 13.11
C VAL A 124 -2.92 -4.90 11.87
N ILE A 125 -3.93 -5.40 11.16
CA ILE A 125 -3.74 -6.19 9.93
C ILE A 125 -2.99 -5.38 8.88
N CYS A 126 -3.44 -4.14 8.64
CA CYS A 126 -2.80 -3.20 7.71
C CYS A 126 -1.35 -2.90 8.13
N ALA A 127 -1.11 -2.59 9.40
CA ALA A 127 0.22 -2.30 9.93
C ALA A 127 1.18 -3.47 9.78
N LEU A 128 0.74 -4.71 10.03
CA LEU A 128 1.56 -5.92 9.85
C LEU A 128 1.97 -6.11 8.40
N ILE A 129 1.07 -5.88 7.44
CA ILE A 129 1.37 -5.98 6.01
C ILE A 129 2.40 -4.91 5.59
N VAL A 130 2.24 -3.69 6.07
CA VAL A 130 3.16 -2.57 5.77
C VAL A 130 4.52 -2.76 6.44
N PHE A 131 4.54 -3.35 7.63
CA PHE A 131 5.72 -3.41 8.48
C PHE A 131 6.92 -4.08 7.80
N PHE A 132 6.74 -5.29 7.27
CA PHE A 132 7.85 -6.09 6.73
C PHE A 132 8.59 -5.45 5.56
N PRO A 133 7.94 -5.04 4.45
CA PRO A 133 8.64 -4.43 3.32
C PRO A 133 9.35 -3.13 3.72
N VAL A 134 8.74 -2.31 4.59
CA VAL A 134 9.34 -1.06 5.06
C VAL A 134 10.54 -1.34 5.98
N ALA A 135 10.46 -2.33 6.86
CA ALA A 135 11.53 -2.65 7.80
C ALA A 135 12.77 -3.18 7.07
N ILE A 136 12.56 -4.07 6.10
CA ILE A 136 13.64 -4.62 5.26
C ILE A 136 14.27 -3.52 4.41
N ALA A 137 13.46 -2.71 3.73
CA ALA A 137 13.98 -1.60 2.91
C ALA A 137 14.77 -0.58 3.74
N THR A 138 14.32 -0.31 4.96
CA THR A 138 15.04 0.57 5.91
C THR A 138 16.37 -0.05 6.32
N MET A 139 16.37 -1.33 6.71
CA MET A 139 17.58 -2.04 7.08
C MET A 139 18.61 -2.05 5.95
N VAL A 140 18.17 -2.40 4.74
CA VAL A 140 19.01 -2.39 3.53
C VAL A 140 19.52 -0.97 3.24
N GLY A 141 18.67 0.04 3.37
CA GLY A 141 19.04 1.44 3.17
C GLY A 141 20.21 1.87 4.05
N PHE A 142 20.13 1.65 5.36
CA PHE A 142 21.21 2.00 6.27
C PHE A 142 22.48 1.17 6.08
N ARG A 143 22.37 -0.07 5.59
CA ARG A 143 23.54 -0.93 5.30
C ARG A 143 24.22 -0.61 3.98
N SER A 144 23.48 -0.04 3.03
CA SER A 144 24.00 0.36 1.72
C SER A 144 24.84 1.64 1.76
N VAL A 145 24.94 2.29 2.92
CA VAL A 145 25.75 3.52 3.09
C VAL A 145 27.24 3.18 2.87
N ASP A 146 27.87 3.93 1.97
CA ASP A 146 29.29 3.75 1.62
C ASP A 146 30.19 3.87 2.86
N VAL A 147 31.05 2.87 3.04
CA VAL A 147 32.05 2.85 4.12
C VAL A 147 32.99 4.06 4.01
N GLY A 148 33.35 4.47 2.80
CA GLY A 148 34.16 5.65 2.55
C GLY A 148 33.52 6.97 3.02
N LEU A 149 32.19 7.10 2.89
CA LEU A 149 31.45 8.24 3.44
C LEU A 149 31.53 8.26 4.98
N LEU A 150 31.45 7.09 5.62
CA LEU A 150 31.57 6.97 7.07
C LEU A 150 33.01 7.25 7.55
N GLU A 151 34.02 6.78 6.82
CA GLU A 151 35.43 7.06 7.11
C GLU A 151 35.77 8.54 6.95
N LEU A 152 35.24 9.21 5.92
CA LEU A 152 35.35 10.66 5.74
C LEU A 152 34.70 11.42 6.91
N GLY A 153 33.51 11.00 7.35
CA GLY A 153 32.88 11.56 8.54
C GLY A 153 33.77 11.43 9.79
N ARG A 154 34.42 10.28 9.97
CA ARG A 154 35.35 10.04 11.09
C ARG A 154 36.61 10.91 11.00
N SER A 155 37.20 11.08 9.81
CA SER A 155 38.39 11.93 9.62
C SER A 155 38.10 13.40 9.92
N LEU A 156 36.87 13.85 9.61
CA LEU A 156 36.36 15.19 9.95
C LEU A 156 35.87 15.32 11.40
N ARG A 157 36.06 14.29 12.24
CA ARG A 157 35.59 14.23 13.64
C ARG A 157 34.09 14.48 13.80
N ALA A 158 33.28 14.05 12.83
CA ALA A 158 31.83 14.16 12.92
C ALA A 158 31.29 13.38 14.12
N THR A 159 30.43 14.01 14.90
CA THR A 159 29.73 13.37 16.02
C THR A 159 28.76 12.29 15.52
N ARG A 160 28.40 11.32 16.38
CA ARG A 160 27.42 10.27 16.01
C ARG A 160 26.10 10.82 15.46
N ARG A 161 25.64 11.95 16.02
CA ARG A 161 24.44 12.64 15.54
C ARG A 161 24.64 13.18 14.13
N GLN A 162 25.78 13.83 13.86
CA GLN A 162 26.11 14.34 12.52
C GLN A 162 26.25 13.21 11.50
N VAL A 163 26.90 12.10 11.86
CA VAL A 163 27.00 10.93 10.98
C VAL A 163 25.60 10.40 10.64
N LEU A 164 24.73 10.26 11.63
CA LEU A 164 23.37 9.77 11.41
C LEU A 164 22.55 10.74 10.53
N THR A 165 22.48 12.02 10.88
CA THR A 165 21.57 12.97 10.21
C THR A 165 22.09 13.49 8.88
N THR A 166 23.41 13.50 8.67
CA THR A 166 24.05 14.17 7.52
C THR A 166 24.58 13.18 6.49
N LEU A 167 24.93 11.96 6.91
CA LEU A 167 25.49 10.95 6.01
C LEU A 167 24.52 9.79 5.84
N GLU A 168 24.15 9.13 6.93
CA GLU A 168 23.39 7.88 6.83
C GLU A 168 21.94 8.07 6.43
N ILE A 169 21.19 8.96 7.10
CA ILE A 169 19.77 9.19 6.77
C ILE A 169 19.63 9.63 5.31
N PRO A 170 20.38 10.63 4.80
CA PRO A 170 20.28 11.03 3.40
C PRO A 170 20.65 9.91 2.41
N ALA A 171 21.68 9.11 2.70
CA ALA A 171 22.09 8.01 1.84
C ALA A 171 21.10 6.83 1.86
N ALA A 172 20.46 6.56 3.00
CA ALA A 172 19.47 5.50 3.15
C ALA A 172 18.08 5.91 2.64
N LEU A 173 17.81 7.21 2.52
CA LEU A 173 16.50 7.77 2.20
C LEU A 173 15.87 7.23 0.91
N PRO A 174 16.59 7.05 -0.22
CA PRO A 174 16.01 6.47 -1.44
C PRO A 174 15.47 5.05 -1.23
N ASN A 175 16.19 4.22 -0.48
CA ASN A 175 15.76 2.86 -0.15
C ASN A 175 14.57 2.87 0.81
N ILE A 176 14.59 3.72 1.84
CA ILE A 176 13.47 3.88 2.77
C ILE A 176 12.20 4.31 2.01
N LEU A 177 12.31 5.30 1.12
CA LEU A 177 11.18 5.79 0.33
C LEU A 177 10.68 4.74 -0.67
N GLY A 178 11.57 3.95 -1.27
CA GLY A 178 11.19 2.77 -2.05
C GLY A 178 10.37 1.77 -1.22
N GLY A 179 10.80 1.50 0.01
CA GLY A 179 10.06 0.67 0.97
C GLY A 179 8.69 1.23 1.33
N LEU A 180 8.61 2.53 1.64
CA LEU A 180 7.36 3.22 1.95
C LEU A 180 6.40 3.23 0.76
N ARG A 181 6.91 3.33 -0.47
CA ARG A 181 6.13 3.26 -1.71
C ARG A 181 5.49 1.89 -1.90
N VAL A 182 6.25 0.82 -1.68
CA VAL A 182 5.69 -0.55 -1.66
C VAL A 182 4.70 -0.70 -0.51
N GLY A 183 5.07 -0.23 0.68
CA GLY A 183 4.23 -0.25 1.88
C GLY A 183 2.87 0.40 1.66
N VAL A 184 2.79 1.59 1.04
CA VAL A 184 1.51 2.30 0.86
C VAL A 184 0.58 1.55 -0.10
N THR A 185 1.12 0.91 -1.13
CA THR A 185 0.32 0.09 -2.05
C THR A 185 -0.23 -1.16 -1.37
N LEU A 186 0.57 -1.79 -0.51
CA LEU A 186 0.15 -2.94 0.28
C LEU A 186 -0.76 -2.58 1.44
N ALA A 187 -0.72 -1.34 1.94
CA ALA A 187 -1.64 -0.83 2.95
C ALA A 187 -3.10 -0.89 2.46
N VAL A 188 -3.34 -0.60 1.17
CA VAL A 188 -4.67 -0.73 0.56
C VAL A 188 -5.16 -2.17 0.63
N VAL A 189 -4.30 -3.12 0.27
CA VAL A 189 -4.59 -4.56 0.39
C VAL A 189 -4.87 -4.94 1.84
N GLY A 190 -4.05 -4.44 2.78
CA GLY A 190 -4.22 -4.74 4.20
C GLY A 190 -5.51 -4.19 4.81
N ALA A 191 -5.94 -2.99 4.41
CA ALA A 191 -7.24 -2.45 4.81
C ALA A 191 -8.38 -3.33 4.29
N ILE A 192 -8.39 -3.69 3.00
CA ILE A 192 -9.43 -4.56 2.41
C ILE A 192 -9.49 -5.93 3.09
N VAL A 193 -8.33 -6.53 3.37
CA VAL A 193 -8.25 -7.81 4.09
C VAL A 193 -8.78 -7.68 5.51
N GLY A 194 -8.46 -6.58 6.20
CA GLY A 194 -9.02 -6.28 7.51
C GLY A 194 -10.54 -6.07 7.48
N GLU A 195 -11.05 -5.41 6.44
CA GLU A 195 -12.47 -5.17 6.25
C GLU A 195 -13.27 -6.47 6.03
N TRP A 196 -12.67 -7.46 5.35
CA TRP A 196 -13.30 -8.77 5.18
C TRP A 196 -13.40 -9.58 6.46
N ALA A 197 -12.62 -9.24 7.48
CA ALA A 197 -12.63 -9.92 8.77
C ALA A 197 -13.76 -9.46 9.71
N GLY A 198 -14.81 -8.80 9.19
CA GLY A 198 -16.04 -8.50 9.93
C GLY A 198 -16.41 -7.02 10.02
N ALA A 199 -15.92 -6.17 9.12
CA ALA A 199 -16.24 -4.75 9.14
C ALA A 199 -17.67 -4.42 8.69
N GLU A 200 -18.22 -3.33 9.24
CA GLU A 200 -19.50 -2.75 8.78
C GLU A 200 -19.34 -1.77 7.61
N ARG A 201 -18.19 -1.11 7.52
CA ARG A 201 -17.88 -0.09 6.51
C ARG A 201 -16.48 -0.30 5.94
N GLY A 202 -16.31 0.13 4.69
CA GLY A 202 -15.08 -0.05 3.92
C GLY A 202 -15.35 -0.49 2.47
N LEU A 203 -14.45 -0.18 1.55
CA LEU A 203 -14.57 -0.55 0.13
C LEU A 203 -14.57 -2.08 -0.07
N GLY A 204 -13.80 -2.82 0.72
CA GLY A 204 -13.81 -4.28 0.77
C GLY A 204 -15.14 -4.85 1.26
N VAL A 205 -15.82 -4.17 2.18
CA VAL A 205 -17.21 -4.51 2.58
C VAL A 205 -18.16 -4.27 1.41
N LEU A 206 -18.03 -3.13 0.72
CA LEU A 206 -18.88 -2.80 -0.42
C LEU A 206 -18.73 -3.81 -1.57
N VAL A 207 -17.52 -4.29 -1.84
CA VAL A 207 -17.27 -5.43 -2.77
C VAL A 207 -18.05 -6.67 -2.32
N ASN A 208 -18.01 -7.03 -1.03
CA ASN A 208 -18.70 -8.21 -0.52
C ASN A 208 -20.22 -8.07 -0.59
N LEU A 209 -20.76 -6.89 -0.26
CA LEU A 209 -22.20 -6.60 -0.36
C LEU A 209 -22.70 -6.63 -1.80
N ALA A 210 -21.94 -6.02 -2.73
CA ALA A 210 -22.24 -5.99 -4.15
C ALA A 210 -22.29 -7.42 -4.74
N ARG A 211 -21.32 -8.27 -4.35
CA ARG A 211 -21.25 -9.68 -4.78
C ARG A 211 -22.33 -10.56 -4.15
N GLY A 212 -22.56 -10.42 -2.84
CA GLY A 212 -23.35 -11.36 -2.06
C GLY A 212 -24.83 -10.97 -1.98
N SER A 213 -25.12 -9.83 -1.36
CA SER A 213 -26.50 -9.46 -1.00
C SER A 213 -27.22 -8.68 -2.10
N LEU A 214 -26.50 -7.82 -2.82
CA LEU A 214 -27.09 -6.95 -3.84
C LEU A 214 -27.11 -7.59 -5.23
N PHE A 215 -26.24 -8.58 -5.48
CA PHE A 215 -25.98 -9.15 -6.80
C PHE A 215 -25.70 -8.08 -7.88
N ASP A 216 -25.11 -6.95 -7.47
CA ASP A 216 -24.78 -5.80 -8.31
C ASP A 216 -23.31 -5.90 -8.73
N ILE A 217 -23.06 -6.72 -9.74
CA ILE A 217 -21.71 -6.96 -10.28
C ILE A 217 -21.10 -5.67 -10.88
N PRO A 218 -21.83 -4.81 -11.61
CA PRO A 218 -21.30 -3.50 -12.01
C PRO A 218 -20.79 -2.66 -10.83
N LEU A 219 -21.51 -2.62 -9.70
CA LEU A 219 -21.06 -1.93 -8.48
C LEU A 219 -19.81 -2.58 -7.88
N MET A 220 -19.72 -3.92 -7.89
CA MET A 220 -18.52 -4.63 -7.44
C MET A 220 -17.29 -4.18 -8.24
N PHE A 221 -17.39 -4.16 -9.57
CA PHE A 221 -16.31 -3.67 -10.45
C PHE A 221 -16.03 -2.17 -10.26
N ALA A 222 -17.06 -1.34 -10.11
CA ALA A 222 -16.91 0.09 -9.84
C ALA A 222 -16.15 0.33 -8.51
N THR A 223 -16.42 -0.49 -7.50
CA THR A 223 -15.72 -0.45 -6.22
C THR A 223 -14.27 -0.90 -6.36
N LEU A 224 -13.99 -1.95 -7.14
CA LEU A 224 -12.61 -2.37 -7.45
C LEU A 224 -11.82 -1.30 -8.21
N VAL A 225 -12.45 -0.60 -9.15
CA VAL A 225 -11.86 0.56 -9.83
C VAL A 225 -11.55 1.69 -8.84
N THR A 226 -12.45 1.92 -7.88
CA THR A 226 -12.25 2.93 -6.83
C THR A 226 -11.07 2.56 -5.92
N ILE A 227 -10.94 1.29 -5.54
CA ILE A 227 -9.81 0.75 -4.78
C ILE A 227 -8.49 0.96 -5.56
N ALA A 228 -8.48 0.64 -6.86
CA ALA A 228 -7.30 0.82 -7.70
C ALA A 228 -6.92 2.30 -7.82
N ALA A 229 -7.90 3.19 -8.02
CA ALA A 229 -7.68 4.64 -8.06
C ALA A 229 -7.12 5.16 -6.74
N LEU A 230 -7.63 4.69 -5.60
CA LEU A 230 -7.11 5.04 -4.27
C LEU A 230 -5.65 4.59 -4.11
N GLY A 231 -5.32 3.35 -4.49
CA GLY A 231 -3.95 2.84 -4.46
C GLY A 231 -2.98 3.66 -5.33
N ILE A 232 -3.40 4.01 -6.55
CA ILE A 232 -2.62 4.88 -7.45
C ILE A 232 -2.44 6.27 -6.85
N ALA A 233 -3.50 6.86 -6.29
CA ALA A 233 -3.43 8.18 -5.66
C ALA A 233 -2.42 8.19 -4.51
N LEU A 234 -2.48 7.20 -3.61
CA LEU A 234 -1.54 7.05 -2.51
C LEU A 234 -0.10 6.82 -2.98
N TYR A 235 0.10 5.98 -3.99
CA TYR A 235 1.40 5.77 -4.62
C TYR A 235 1.98 7.08 -5.16
N VAL A 236 1.19 7.84 -5.92
CA VAL A 236 1.61 9.13 -6.49
C VAL A 236 1.94 10.13 -5.39
N LEU A 237 1.18 10.18 -4.30
CA LEU A 237 1.49 11.03 -3.15
C LEU A 237 2.87 10.72 -2.55
N VAL A 238 3.20 9.43 -2.39
CA VAL A 238 4.53 9.03 -1.90
C VAL A 238 5.64 9.41 -2.88
N VAL A 239 5.43 9.20 -4.18
CA VAL A 239 6.41 9.59 -5.21
C VAL A 239 6.62 11.11 -5.24
N LEU A 240 5.56 11.90 -5.06
CA LEU A 240 5.66 13.36 -4.97
C LEU A 240 6.42 13.80 -3.72
N ALA A 241 6.17 13.14 -2.58
CA ALA A 241 6.92 13.38 -1.35
C ALA A 241 8.41 13.04 -1.53
N GLU A 242 8.72 11.92 -2.17
CA GLU A 242 10.08 11.49 -2.48
C GLU A 242 10.82 12.49 -3.36
N ARG A 243 10.19 12.98 -4.44
CA ARG A 243 10.81 13.99 -5.32
C ARG A 243 11.17 15.27 -4.58
N ARG A 244 10.36 15.68 -3.60
CA ARG A 244 10.63 16.85 -2.77
C ARG A 244 11.75 16.61 -1.74
N LEU A 245 11.81 15.42 -1.15
CA LEU A 245 12.75 15.09 -0.08
C LEU A 245 14.14 14.71 -0.59
N VAL A 246 14.20 13.87 -1.63
CA VAL A 246 15.46 13.42 -2.24
C VAL A 246 16.00 14.47 -3.20
N GLY A 247 15.20 15.48 -3.58
CA GLY A 247 15.63 16.55 -4.46
C GLY A 247 16.16 15.99 -5.77
N VAL A 248 15.30 15.31 -6.53
CA VAL A 248 15.73 14.77 -7.83
C VAL A 248 16.03 15.95 -8.75
N ARG A 249 17.33 16.13 -9.03
CA ARG A 249 17.86 16.65 -10.29
C ARG A 249 17.43 15.75 -11.44
#